data_AF-A0A7Y5KHL5-F1
#
_entry.id   AF-A0A7Y5KHL5-F1
#
_cell.length_a   1.000
_cell.length_b   1.000
_cell.length_c   1.000
_cell.angle_alpha   90.00
_cell.angle_beta   90.00
_cell.angle_gamma   90.00
#
_symmetry.space_group_name_H-M   'P 1'
#
loop_
_entity.id
_entity.type
_entity.pdbx_description
1 polymer ?
#
loop_
_entity_poly.entity_id
_entity_poly.type
_entity_poly.pdbx_seq_one_letter_code
_entity_poly.pdbx_strand_id
1 'polypeptide(L)'
;MPAGFRAAGVTAGLKASGSPDLALVVNDGPDHHAAAVFTSNRVEAAPVTWSRQVVADGRVDAVVLNSGGANACTGAQGFLDTHRTAERVAEVLGVSAGDVVVCSTGLIGELLPMDKILAGADAAASALSPHGHEDAAIAIKTTDTVHKVATHAGAGWSVSGMAKGAGMLAPALAPMLVVLTTDAVVD
;
A
#
# COMPACT_ATOMS: atom_id res chain seq x y z
N MET A 1 -15.95 -0.98 3.73
CA MET A 1 -15.29 -0.36 2.56
C MET A 1 -16.32 -0.10 1.47
N PRO A 2 -16.01 0.68 0.44
CA PRO A 2 -16.80 0.70 -0.79
C PRO A 2 -16.97 -0.70 -1.37
N ALA A 3 -18.06 -0.94 -2.09
CA ALA A 3 -18.32 -2.23 -2.74
C ALA A 3 -17.19 -2.58 -3.72
N GLY A 4 -16.84 -3.87 -3.81
CA GLY A 4 -15.74 -4.32 -4.67
C GLY A 4 -14.34 -4.20 -4.05
N PHE A 5 -14.22 -3.75 -2.80
CA PHE A 5 -12.92 -3.66 -2.12
C PHE A 5 -12.83 -4.52 -0.86
N ARG A 6 -11.66 -5.14 -0.67
CA ARG A 6 -11.25 -5.78 0.58
C ARG A 6 -9.92 -5.22 1.04
N ALA A 7 -9.67 -5.26 2.34
CA ALA A 7 -8.38 -4.89 2.90
C ALA A 7 -8.00 -5.79 4.08
N ALA A 8 -6.73 -5.76 4.43
CA ALA A 8 -6.17 -6.39 5.61
C ALA A 8 -4.99 -5.56 6.14
N GLY A 9 -4.77 -5.64 7.45
CA GLY A 9 -3.55 -5.18 8.11
C GLY A 9 -3.04 -6.26 9.07
N VAL A 10 -1.78 -6.64 8.93
CA VAL A 10 -1.18 -7.76 9.66
C VAL A 10 0.18 -7.37 10.24
N THR A 11 0.64 -8.16 11.22
CA THR A 11 2.01 -8.07 11.73
C THR A 11 2.91 -9.04 10.95
N ALA A 12 3.68 -8.49 10.00
CA ALA A 12 4.78 -9.16 9.32
C ALA A 12 6.07 -9.16 10.18
N GLY A 13 6.17 -8.27 11.18
CA GLY A 13 7.29 -8.23 12.13
C GLY A 13 8.49 -7.42 11.64
N LEU A 14 8.22 -6.38 10.86
CA LEU A 14 9.16 -5.36 10.40
C LEU A 14 9.47 -4.34 11.50
N LYS A 15 8.49 -4.03 12.37
CA LYS A 15 8.65 -3.09 13.48
C LYS A 15 9.02 -3.80 14.77
N ALA A 16 10.03 -3.27 15.47
CA ALA A 16 10.43 -3.77 16.79
C ALA A 16 9.30 -3.71 17.84
N SER A 17 8.29 -2.85 17.64
CA SER A 17 7.13 -2.75 18.54
C SER A 17 6.19 -3.96 18.48
N GLY A 18 6.30 -4.81 17.45
CA GLY A 18 5.36 -5.91 17.21
C GLY A 18 3.97 -5.47 16.75
N SER A 19 3.78 -4.17 16.48
CA SER A 19 2.52 -3.63 15.96
C SER A 19 2.33 -4.02 14.48
N PRO A 20 1.09 -4.09 13.97
CA PRO A 20 0.83 -4.38 12.56
C PRO A 20 1.64 -3.46 11.64
N ASP A 21 2.21 -4.02 10.58
CA ASP A 21 3.20 -3.36 9.72
C ASP A 21 3.15 -3.74 8.24
N LEU A 22 2.18 -4.55 7.82
CA LEU A 22 1.90 -4.79 6.41
C LEU A 22 0.40 -4.71 6.16
N ALA A 23 0.01 -3.92 5.17
CA ALA A 23 -1.35 -3.78 4.71
C ALA A 23 -1.47 -4.27 3.26
N LEU A 24 -2.64 -4.81 2.94
CA LEU A 24 -3.02 -5.17 1.58
C LEU A 24 -4.43 -4.64 1.31
N VAL A 25 -4.61 -3.96 0.19
CA VAL A 25 -5.92 -3.50 -0.31
C VAL A 25 -6.11 -4.12 -1.69
N VAL A 26 -7.27 -4.72 -1.93
CA VAL A 26 -7.59 -5.41 -3.19
C VAL A 26 -8.86 -4.81 -3.77
N ASN A 27 -8.82 -4.53 -5.08
CA ASN A 27 -9.98 -4.23 -5.90
C ASN A 27 -10.44 -5.52 -6.58
N ASP A 28 -11.58 -6.06 -6.13
CA ASP A 28 -12.21 -7.26 -6.69
C ASP A 28 -13.07 -6.96 -7.93
N GLY A 29 -13.10 -5.70 -8.39
CA GLY A 29 -13.83 -5.25 -9.58
C GLY A 29 -15.30 -4.88 -9.29
N PRO A 30 -16.12 -4.71 -10.35
CA PRO A 30 -15.84 -5.06 -11.75
C PRO A 30 -14.88 -4.10 -12.47
N ASP A 31 -14.75 -2.87 -12.00
CA ASP A 31 -13.89 -1.85 -12.61
C ASP A 31 -12.58 -1.71 -11.84
N HIS A 32 -11.46 -1.70 -12.57
CA HIS A 32 -10.11 -1.71 -12.00
C HIS A 32 -9.37 -0.38 -12.24
N HIS A 33 -10.12 0.69 -12.48
CA HIS A 33 -9.57 2.00 -12.77
C HIS A 33 -8.81 2.57 -11.58
N ALA A 34 -7.62 3.11 -11.85
CA ALA A 34 -6.76 3.67 -10.83
C ALA A 34 -6.02 4.91 -11.33
N ALA A 35 -5.76 5.81 -10.40
CA ALA A 35 -4.88 6.96 -10.60
C ALA A 35 -4.01 7.13 -9.37
N ALA A 36 -2.77 7.57 -9.56
CA ALA A 36 -1.86 7.83 -8.45
C ALA A 36 -0.98 9.05 -8.72
N VAL A 37 -0.63 9.72 -7.63
CA VAL A 37 0.40 10.78 -7.62
C VAL A 37 1.51 10.34 -6.70
N PHE A 38 2.75 10.61 -7.11
CA PHE A 38 3.94 10.22 -6.38
C PHE A 38 4.78 11.45 -6.04
N THR A 39 5.70 11.30 -5.09
CA THR A 39 6.67 12.35 -4.78
C THR A 39 7.45 12.78 -6.03
N SER A 40 7.79 14.07 -6.09
CA SER A 40 8.69 14.66 -7.09
C SER A 40 10.14 14.70 -6.60
N ASN A 41 10.44 14.12 -5.44
CA ASN A 41 11.79 14.06 -4.89
C ASN A 41 12.71 13.28 -5.84
N ARG A 42 13.89 13.85 -6.11
CA ARG A 42 14.94 13.21 -6.93
C ARG A 42 15.51 11.95 -6.30
N VAL A 43 15.41 11.81 -4.99
CA VAL A 43 15.78 10.61 -4.23
C VAL A 43 14.50 9.86 -3.90
N GLU A 44 13.84 9.34 -4.94
CA GLU A 44 12.64 8.51 -4.78
C GLU A 44 13.01 7.09 -4.34
N ALA A 45 12.10 6.46 -3.60
CA ALA A 45 12.28 5.08 -3.14
C ALA A 45 12.05 4.10 -4.31
N ALA A 46 12.67 2.92 -4.25
CA ALA A 46 12.44 1.84 -5.22
C ALA A 46 10.94 1.56 -5.51
N PRO A 47 10.04 1.48 -4.51
CA PRO A 47 8.60 1.31 -4.76
C PRO A 47 7.95 2.44 -5.54
N VAL A 48 8.46 3.68 -5.48
CA VAL A 48 7.92 4.79 -6.28
C VAL A 48 8.20 4.55 -7.77
N THR A 49 9.44 4.17 -8.11
CA THR A 49 9.83 3.91 -9.49
C THR A 49 9.02 2.76 -10.10
N TRP A 50 8.81 1.67 -9.34
CA TRP A 50 7.94 0.55 -9.73
C TRP A 50 6.49 0.97 -9.90
N SER A 51 5.89 1.54 -8.86
CA SER A 51 4.46 1.83 -8.83
C SER A 51 4.04 2.88 -9.85
N ARG A 52 4.95 3.77 -10.26
CA ARG A 52 4.71 4.71 -11.37
C ARG A 52 4.51 3.99 -12.70
N GLN A 53 5.17 2.86 -12.92
CA GLN A 53 5.00 2.04 -14.13
C GLN A 53 3.71 1.24 -14.07
N VAL A 54 3.41 0.65 -12.91
CA VAL A 54 2.17 -0.12 -12.66
C VAL A 54 0.93 0.69 -12.98
N VAL A 55 0.83 1.93 -12.49
CA VAL A 55 -0.39 2.74 -12.69
C VAL A 55 -0.49 3.38 -14.09
N ALA A 56 0.48 3.15 -14.98
CA ALA A 56 0.61 3.94 -16.21
C ALA A 56 -0.49 3.65 -17.24
N ASP A 57 -1.10 2.47 -17.22
CA ASP A 57 -2.22 2.09 -18.08
C ASP A 57 -3.59 2.35 -17.42
N GLY A 58 -3.60 2.87 -16.19
CA GLY A 58 -4.80 3.17 -15.44
C GLY A 58 -5.49 1.96 -14.80
N ARG A 59 -4.84 0.79 -14.75
CA ARG A 59 -5.36 -0.41 -14.09
C ARG A 59 -4.55 -0.74 -12.81
N VAL A 60 -5.23 -1.01 -11.71
CA VAL A 60 -4.62 -1.57 -10.48
C VAL A 60 -5.58 -2.55 -9.82
N ASP A 61 -5.06 -3.73 -9.47
CA ASP A 61 -5.81 -4.79 -8.80
C ASP A 61 -5.52 -4.84 -7.30
N ALA A 62 -4.31 -4.46 -6.89
CA ALA A 62 -3.94 -4.44 -5.47
C ALA A 62 -2.92 -3.37 -5.11
N VAL A 63 -2.95 -2.97 -3.84
CA VAL A 63 -1.93 -2.12 -3.22
C VAL A 63 -1.40 -2.83 -1.98
N VAL A 64 -0.10 -3.11 -1.95
CA VAL A 64 0.60 -3.63 -0.75
C VAL A 64 1.43 -2.52 -0.13
N LEU A 65 1.28 -2.33 1.18
CA LEU A 65 1.92 -1.24 1.91
C LEU A 65 2.64 -1.78 3.14
N ASN A 66 3.95 -1.61 3.23
CA ASN A 66 4.70 -1.98 4.44
C ASN A 66 5.12 -0.74 5.24
N SER A 67 5.09 -0.83 6.57
CA SER A 67 5.68 0.13 7.49
C SER A 67 6.84 -0.49 8.28
N GLY A 68 7.94 0.23 8.44
CA GLY A 68 9.15 -0.27 9.13
C GLY A 68 10.41 -0.16 8.28
N GLY A 69 10.29 -0.19 6.95
CA GLY A 69 11.40 0.06 6.02
C GLY A 69 10.89 0.82 4.80
N ALA A 70 11.54 1.93 4.43
CA ALA A 70 11.14 2.77 3.31
C ALA A 70 11.56 2.22 1.95
N ASN A 71 12.51 1.28 1.94
CA ASN A 71 13.16 0.79 0.71
C ASN A 71 13.63 1.95 -0.20
N ALA A 72 14.21 2.97 0.43
CA ALA A 72 14.79 4.14 -0.21
C ALA A 72 16.31 4.08 -0.02
N CYS A 73 17.06 4.56 -1.03
CA CYS A 73 18.52 4.50 -1.05
C CYS A 73 19.10 3.07 -0.94
N THR A 74 18.40 2.07 -1.47
CA THR A 74 18.73 0.64 -1.40
C THR A 74 19.30 0.06 -2.70
N GLY A 75 19.49 0.90 -3.72
CA GLY A 75 20.08 0.52 -5.00
C GLY A 75 19.26 -0.53 -5.78
N ALA A 76 19.94 -1.29 -6.64
CA ALA A 76 19.30 -2.29 -7.49
C ALA A 76 18.61 -3.41 -6.68
N GLN A 77 19.18 -3.79 -5.53
CA GLN A 77 18.58 -4.81 -4.67
C GLN A 77 17.22 -4.37 -4.15
N GLY A 78 17.08 -3.12 -3.71
CA GLY A 78 15.80 -2.59 -3.27
C GLY A 78 14.72 -2.62 -4.35
N PHE A 79 15.10 -2.35 -5.61
CA PHE A 79 14.18 -2.46 -6.74
C PHE A 79 13.73 -3.91 -6.99
N LEU A 80 14.65 -4.87 -6.91
CA LEU A 80 14.32 -6.30 -7.00
C LEU A 80 13.43 -6.76 -5.84
N ASP A 81 13.64 -6.25 -4.64
CA ASP A 81 12.83 -6.55 -3.44
C ASP A 81 11.39 -6.05 -3.61
N THR A 82 11.22 -4.85 -4.19
CA THR A 82 9.91 -4.33 -4.59
C THR A 82 9.23 -5.23 -5.60
N HIS A 83 9.94 -5.66 -6.65
CA HIS A 83 9.41 -6.56 -7.67
C HIS A 83 8.93 -7.88 -7.07
N ARG A 84 9.75 -8.51 -6.22
CA ARG A 84 9.41 -9.76 -5.53
C ARG A 84 8.17 -9.63 -4.62
N THR A 85 8.01 -8.47 -3.99
CA THR A 85 6.82 -8.18 -3.18
C THR A 85 5.57 -8.15 -4.06
N ALA A 86 5.64 -7.47 -5.21
CA ALA A 86 4.53 -7.42 -6.17
C ALA A 86 4.22 -8.81 -6.76
N GLU A 87 5.25 -9.57 -7.17
CA GLU A 87 5.10 -10.94 -7.68
C GLU A 87 4.42 -11.86 -6.66
N ARG A 88 4.81 -11.77 -5.38
CA ARG A 88 4.22 -12.62 -4.35
C ARG A 88 2.75 -12.28 -4.11
N VAL A 89 2.41 -11.00 -4.02
CA VAL A 89 1.02 -10.55 -3.90
C VAL A 89 0.21 -11.00 -5.12
N ALA A 90 0.77 -10.85 -6.32
CA ALA A 90 0.13 -11.28 -7.55
C ALA A 90 -0.14 -12.79 -7.58
N GLU A 91 0.82 -13.61 -7.15
CA GLU A 91 0.70 -15.06 -7.06
C GLU A 91 -0.44 -15.47 -6.13
N VAL A 92 -0.49 -14.91 -4.91
CA VAL A 92 -1.52 -15.30 -3.91
C VAL A 92 -2.92 -14.79 -4.24
N LEU A 93 -3.02 -13.72 -5.04
CA LEU A 93 -4.30 -13.16 -5.49
C LEU A 93 -4.74 -13.67 -6.87
N GLY A 94 -3.84 -14.29 -7.64
CA GLY A 94 -4.11 -14.71 -9.01
C GLY A 94 -4.26 -13.54 -10.00
N VAL A 95 -3.50 -12.46 -9.81
CA VAL A 95 -3.52 -11.26 -10.66
C VAL A 95 -2.15 -11.03 -11.33
N SER A 96 -2.02 -9.99 -12.16
CA SER A 96 -0.72 -9.60 -12.73
C SER A 96 0.11 -8.86 -11.69
N ALA A 97 1.42 -9.15 -11.60
CA ALA A 97 2.34 -8.33 -10.82
C ALA A 97 2.38 -6.88 -11.33
N GLY A 98 2.18 -6.69 -12.64
CA GLY A 98 2.07 -5.37 -13.26
C GLY A 98 0.85 -4.57 -12.82
N ASP A 99 -0.12 -5.18 -12.13
CA ASP A 99 -1.31 -4.54 -11.56
C ASP A 99 -1.22 -4.39 -10.03
N VAL A 100 -0.03 -4.64 -9.43
CA VAL A 100 0.20 -4.54 -7.97
C VAL A 100 1.09 -3.34 -7.64
N VAL A 101 0.48 -2.32 -7.04
CA VAL A 101 1.18 -1.16 -6.50
C VAL A 101 1.87 -1.54 -5.20
N VAL A 102 3.13 -1.15 -5.06
CA VAL A 102 3.93 -1.35 -3.84
C VAL A 102 4.23 -0.01 -3.21
N CYS A 103 3.98 0.09 -1.91
CA CYS A 103 4.26 1.27 -1.10
C CYS A 103 5.10 0.88 0.13
N SER A 104 6.13 1.67 0.43
CA SER A 104 6.98 1.41 1.59
C SER A 104 7.24 2.69 2.38
N THR A 105 7.35 2.55 3.69
CA THR A 105 7.69 3.65 4.58
C THR A 105 8.44 3.16 5.82
N GLY A 106 9.38 3.94 6.31
CA GLY A 106 10.14 3.62 7.52
C GLY A 106 11.57 4.13 7.42
N LEU A 107 12.51 3.33 7.90
CA LEU A 107 13.94 3.64 7.84
C LEU A 107 14.44 3.67 6.38
N ILE A 108 15.36 4.60 6.10
CA ILE A 108 15.98 4.81 4.78
C ILE A 108 17.40 4.22 4.80
N GLY A 109 17.83 3.62 3.69
CA GLY A 109 19.18 3.04 3.55
C GLY A 109 19.33 1.62 4.07
N GLU A 110 18.22 0.98 4.47
CA GLU A 110 18.18 -0.41 4.93
C GLU A 110 17.40 -1.29 3.95
N LEU A 111 17.96 -2.45 3.62
CA LEU A 111 17.27 -3.46 2.82
C LEU A 111 16.11 -4.07 3.61
N LEU A 112 15.05 -4.45 2.91
CA LEU A 112 13.88 -5.07 3.52
C LEU A 112 14.22 -6.51 3.96
N PRO A 113 13.74 -6.97 5.13
CA PRO A 113 13.83 -8.37 5.53
C PRO A 113 12.82 -9.19 4.70
N MET A 114 13.21 -9.58 3.49
CA MET A 114 12.27 -10.10 2.48
C MET A 114 11.47 -11.32 2.93
N ASP A 115 12.05 -12.25 3.69
CA ASP A 115 11.30 -13.40 4.21
C ASP A 115 10.07 -12.98 5.02
N LYS A 116 10.19 -11.88 5.79
CA LYS A 116 9.07 -11.31 6.55
C LYS A 116 8.05 -10.61 5.66
N ILE A 117 8.52 -9.90 4.63
CA ILE A 117 7.64 -9.23 3.67
C ILE A 117 6.78 -10.25 2.94
N LEU A 118 7.38 -11.31 2.42
CA LEU A 118 6.70 -12.35 1.65
C LEU A 118 5.72 -13.14 2.53
N ALA A 119 6.14 -13.56 3.72
CA ALA A 119 5.24 -14.20 4.68
C ALA A 119 4.10 -13.27 5.14
N GLY A 120 4.40 -11.97 5.29
CA GLY A 120 3.41 -10.95 5.60
C GLY A 120 2.38 -10.76 4.48
N ALA A 121 2.81 -10.79 3.22
CA ALA A 121 1.91 -10.75 2.07
C ALA A 121 0.94 -11.93 2.05
N ASP A 122 1.43 -13.14 2.36
CA ASP A 122 0.58 -14.35 2.47
C ASP A 122 -0.45 -14.23 3.58
N ALA A 123 -0.01 -13.75 4.75
CA ALA A 123 -0.88 -13.52 5.89
C ALA A 123 -1.93 -12.45 5.59
N ALA A 124 -1.54 -11.35 4.94
CA ALA A 124 -2.45 -10.28 4.56
C ALA A 124 -3.50 -10.75 3.55
N ALA A 125 -3.09 -11.51 2.52
CA ALA A 125 -4.01 -12.09 1.54
C ALA A 125 -5.03 -13.03 2.20
N SER A 126 -4.59 -13.84 3.16
CA SER A 126 -5.46 -14.75 3.93
C SER A 126 -6.43 -14.01 4.86
N ALA A 127 -6.08 -12.79 5.29
CA ALA A 127 -6.87 -11.98 6.21
C ALA A 127 -7.78 -10.96 5.52
N LEU A 128 -7.82 -10.91 4.17
CA LEU A 128 -8.60 -9.95 3.42
C LEU A 128 -10.08 -9.98 3.79
N SER A 129 -10.62 -8.81 4.12
CA SER A 129 -12.00 -8.65 4.55
C SER A 129 -12.61 -7.35 3.99
N PRO A 130 -13.91 -7.32 3.64
CA PRO A 130 -14.64 -6.08 3.34
C PRO A 130 -14.66 -5.07 4.52
N HIS A 131 -14.30 -5.54 5.72
CA HIS A 131 -14.22 -4.75 6.95
C HIS A 131 -12.78 -4.42 7.40
N GLY A 132 -11.74 -4.86 6.67
CA GLY A 132 -10.33 -4.72 7.09
C GLY A 132 -9.71 -3.34 6.88
N HIS A 133 -10.50 -2.30 6.58
CA HIS A 133 -10.00 -0.95 6.31
C HIS A 133 -9.27 -0.33 7.50
N GLU A 134 -9.83 -0.51 8.70
CA GLU A 134 -9.24 0.03 9.92
C GLU A 134 -7.93 -0.68 10.26
N ASP A 135 -7.88 -2.01 10.10
CA ASP A 135 -6.67 -2.81 10.30
C ASP A 135 -5.56 -2.39 9.33
N ALA A 136 -5.88 -2.18 8.05
CA ALA A 136 -4.93 -1.67 7.05
C ALA A 136 -4.41 -0.27 7.45
N ALA A 137 -5.29 0.63 7.89
CA ALA A 137 -4.91 1.97 8.33
C ALA A 137 -3.99 1.94 9.57
N ILE A 138 -4.19 0.98 10.49
CA ILE A 138 -3.31 0.76 11.63
C ILE A 138 -1.93 0.27 11.16
N ALA A 139 -1.90 -0.68 10.21
CA ALA A 139 -0.67 -1.31 9.75
C ALA A 139 0.29 -0.36 9.02
N ILE A 140 -0.21 0.70 8.37
CA ILE A 140 0.65 1.65 7.65
C ILE A 140 1.29 2.73 8.54
N LYS A 141 0.90 2.81 9.82
CA LYS A 141 1.42 3.82 10.77
C LYS A 141 2.92 3.66 11.01
N THR A 142 3.61 4.79 11.08
CA THR A 142 4.98 4.86 11.61
C THR A 142 5.02 5.63 12.92
N THR A 143 5.26 6.94 12.87
CA THR A 143 5.29 7.84 14.03
C THR A 143 3.93 8.44 14.33
N ASP A 144 2.90 8.04 13.58
CA ASP A 144 1.52 8.46 13.76
C ASP A 144 0.99 8.06 15.15
N THR A 145 0.43 9.01 15.88
CA THR A 145 -0.21 8.76 17.19
C THR A 145 -1.60 8.13 17.04
N VAL A 146 -2.29 8.39 15.92
CA VAL A 146 -3.63 7.88 15.59
C VAL A 146 -3.64 7.22 14.21
N HIS A 147 -4.50 6.20 14.01
CA HIS A 147 -4.82 5.74 12.65
C HIS A 147 -5.77 6.76 12.00
N LYS A 148 -5.66 6.97 10.68
CA LYS A 148 -6.45 7.98 9.96
C LYS A 148 -7.29 7.27 8.92
N VAL A 149 -8.60 7.33 9.11
CA VAL A 149 -9.62 6.75 8.22
C VAL A 149 -10.69 7.82 8.01
N ALA A 150 -11.17 7.96 6.78
CA ALA A 150 -12.33 8.78 6.46
C ALA A 150 -13.20 8.06 5.44
N THR A 151 -14.52 8.12 5.63
CA THR A 151 -15.50 7.55 4.71
C THR A 151 -16.60 8.57 4.47
N HIS A 152 -16.99 8.73 3.22
CA HIS A 152 -18.12 9.53 2.80
C HIS A 152 -19.01 8.72 1.88
N ALA A 153 -20.32 8.85 2.02
CA ALA A 153 -21.30 8.20 1.17
C ALA A 153 -22.24 9.25 0.56
N GLY A 154 -22.48 9.14 -0.74
CA GLY A 154 -23.45 9.92 -1.49
C GLY A 154 -24.66 9.06 -1.89
N ALA A 155 -25.41 9.53 -2.89
CA ALA A 155 -26.54 8.79 -3.42
C ALA A 155 -26.05 7.64 -4.32
N GLY A 156 -25.92 6.44 -3.74
CA GLY A 156 -25.57 5.20 -4.47
C GLY A 156 -24.08 4.96 -4.69
N TRP A 157 -23.21 5.75 -4.05
CA TRP A 157 -21.75 5.60 -4.10
C TRP A 157 -21.11 5.96 -2.76
N SER A 158 -19.88 5.53 -2.56
CA SER A 158 -19.07 5.78 -1.38
C SER A 158 -17.59 5.92 -1.73
N VAL A 159 -16.90 6.76 -0.98
CA VAL A 159 -15.44 6.92 -1.04
C VAL A 159 -14.90 6.68 0.36
N SER A 160 -13.89 5.84 0.48
CA SER A 160 -13.19 5.61 1.74
C SER A 160 -11.69 5.71 1.55
N GLY A 161 -11.02 6.32 2.53
CA GLY A 161 -9.60 6.56 2.50
C GLY A 161 -8.93 6.15 3.79
N MET A 162 -7.68 5.72 3.68
CA MET A 162 -6.74 5.63 4.79
C MET A 162 -5.50 6.45 4.47
N ALA A 163 -4.90 7.04 5.50
CA ALA A 163 -3.71 7.85 5.36
C ALA A 163 -2.74 7.64 6.53
N LYS A 164 -1.46 7.81 6.24
CA LYS A 164 -0.42 7.95 7.26
C LYS A 164 0.51 9.11 6.90
N GLY A 165 1.20 9.63 7.91
CA GLY A 165 2.14 10.73 7.77
C GLY A 165 1.91 11.73 8.90
N ALA A 166 2.86 11.82 9.82
CA ALA A 166 2.81 12.73 10.97
C ALA A 166 4.11 13.52 11.17
N GLY A 167 5.15 13.23 10.40
CA GLY A 167 6.46 13.88 10.42
C GLY A 167 7.13 13.75 9.06
N MET A 168 8.13 14.60 8.78
CA MET A 168 8.60 14.86 7.41
C MET A 168 7.41 15.20 6.50
N LEU A 169 6.72 16.31 6.76
CA LEU A 169 5.62 16.83 5.94
C LEU A 169 6.02 18.23 5.46
N ALA A 170 6.49 18.31 4.22
CA ALA A 170 6.76 19.56 3.49
C ALA A 170 6.20 19.39 2.06
N PRO A 171 5.88 20.48 1.32
CA PRO A 171 4.72 20.61 0.44
C PRO A 171 4.70 19.77 -0.86
N ALA A 172 5.57 18.77 -0.99
CA ALA A 172 5.77 17.95 -2.19
C ALA A 172 5.61 16.44 -1.93
N LEU A 173 4.61 16.03 -1.14
CA LEU A 173 4.35 14.62 -0.78
C LEU A 173 5.56 13.96 -0.07
N ALA A 174 6.04 14.61 0.99
CA ALA A 174 6.93 13.99 1.96
C ALA A 174 6.21 12.79 2.64
N PRO A 175 6.91 11.75 3.16
CA PRO A 175 6.53 10.32 3.10
C PRO A 175 5.16 9.98 3.69
N MET A 176 4.14 10.32 2.91
CA MET A 176 2.72 10.15 3.16
C MET A 176 2.26 9.01 2.27
N LEU A 177 1.59 8.03 2.86
CA LEU A 177 0.88 7.01 2.10
C LEU A 177 -0.60 7.29 2.25
N VAL A 178 -1.30 7.37 1.13
CA VAL A 178 -2.76 7.55 1.08
C VAL A 178 -3.30 6.55 0.08
N VAL A 179 -4.31 5.79 0.48
CA VAL A 179 -5.07 4.91 -0.40
C VAL A 179 -6.52 5.33 -0.31
N LEU A 180 -7.10 5.64 -1.47
CA LEU A 180 -8.52 5.91 -1.62
C LEU A 180 -9.14 4.76 -2.40
N THR A 181 -10.34 4.35 -1.99
CA THR A 181 -11.18 3.35 -2.64
C THR A 181 -12.54 3.96 -2.89
N THR A 182 -13.20 3.57 -3.98
CA THR A 182 -14.50 4.11 -4.36
C THR A 182 -15.26 3.12 -5.23
N ASP A 183 -16.57 3.02 -5.01
CA ASP A 183 -17.52 2.32 -5.89
C ASP A 183 -18.31 3.29 -6.78
N ALA A 184 -17.95 4.58 -6.76
CA ALA A 184 -18.45 5.56 -7.71
C ALA A 184 -17.91 5.29 -9.12
N VAL A 185 -18.82 5.22 -10.11
CA VAL A 185 -18.48 5.23 -11.53
C VAL A 185 -18.46 6.69 -12.00
N VAL A 186 -17.33 7.12 -12.56
CA VAL A 186 -17.07 8.50 -12.98
C VAL A 186 -16.48 8.53 -14.40
N ASP A 187 -16.82 9.56 -15.18
CA ASP A 187 -16.34 9.77 -16.55
C ASP A 187 -14.95 10.41 -16.63
#